data_AF-A0A1Y1XF57-F1
#
_entry.id   AF-A0A1Y1XF57-F1
#
_cell.length_a   1.000
_cell.length_b   1.000
_cell.length_c   1.000
_cell.angle_alpha   90.00
_cell.angle_beta   90.00
_cell.angle_gamma   90.00
#
_symmetry.space_group_name_H-M   'P 1'
#
loop_
_entity.id
_entity.type
_entity.pdbx_description
1 polymer ?
#
loop_
_entity_poly.entity_id
_entity_poly.type
_entity_poly.pdbx_seq_one_letter_code
_entity_poly.pdbx_strand_id
1 'polypeptide(L)'
;MEYVINSTCTRIKIEQCRNTRFIFSGKVLTQTIEIWRSEDLDLQFGVQIQTLQLDHSKRVQLSFTTWEYFYSLVWVDSEQLSLSFRDNDTLSFHTGIERIREERPELDPAINQFIVKLEGERFVTEAIRRETGGYLNENR
;
A
#
# COMPACT_ATOMS: atom_id res chain seq x y z
N MET A 1 -16.97 8.58 -6.50
CA MET A 1 -17.32 9.49 -5.39
C MET A 1 -16.05 10.07 -4.79
N GLU A 2 -16.09 11.22 -4.12
CA GLU A 2 -14.92 11.83 -3.47
C GLU A 2 -15.20 12.08 -1.99
N TYR A 3 -14.26 11.72 -1.12
CA TYR A 3 -14.33 11.93 0.32
C TYR A 3 -13.05 12.63 0.82
N VAL A 4 -13.23 13.69 1.60
CA VAL A 4 -12.12 14.43 2.23
C VAL A 4 -12.13 14.16 3.73
N ILE A 5 -11.02 13.61 4.24
CA ILE A 5 -10.82 13.26 5.64
C ILE A 5 -9.80 14.25 6.20
N ASN A 6 -10.30 15.33 6.79
CA ASN A 6 -9.50 16.42 7.37
C ASN A 6 -9.45 16.39 8.91
N SER A 7 -10.27 15.56 9.55
CA SER A 7 -10.28 15.38 11.00
C SER A 7 -9.23 14.39 11.48
N THR A 8 -8.67 14.62 12.67
CA THR A 8 -7.85 13.61 13.35
C THR A 8 -8.67 12.35 13.64
N CYS A 9 -8.12 11.18 13.33
CA CYS A 9 -8.72 9.89 13.63
C CYS A 9 -7.66 8.90 14.12
N THR A 10 -8.09 7.84 14.79
CA THR A 10 -7.15 6.83 15.29
C THR A 10 -6.59 5.98 14.16
N ARG A 11 -7.47 5.45 13.31
CA ARG A 11 -7.16 4.52 12.21
C ARG A 11 -8.24 4.64 11.15
N ILE A 12 -7.89 4.33 9.90
CA ILE A 12 -8.82 4.30 8.76
C ILE A 12 -8.92 2.88 8.23
N LYS A 13 -10.15 2.48 7.90
CA LYS A 13 -10.47 1.27 7.17
C LYS A 13 -11.32 1.62 5.96
N ILE A 14 -10.92 1.15 4.80
CA ILE A 14 -11.67 1.27 3.54
C ILE A 14 -12.01 -0.15 3.11
N GLU A 15 -13.30 -0.45 3.05
CA GLU A 15 -13.77 -1.81 2.83
C GLU A 15 -14.85 -1.80 1.75
N GLN A 16 -14.72 -2.72 0.79
CA GLN A 16 -15.71 -2.93 -0.28
C GLN A 16 -16.09 -1.65 -1.04
N CYS A 17 -15.15 -0.70 -1.14
CA CYS A 17 -15.36 0.55 -1.83
C CYS A 17 -15.02 0.39 -3.33
N ARG A 18 -15.79 1.07 -4.19
CA ARG A 18 -15.58 1.05 -5.64
C ARG A 18 -15.71 2.42 -6.27
N ASN A 19 -14.83 2.75 -7.22
CA ASN A 19 -14.86 4.01 -7.96
C ASN A 19 -14.85 5.23 -7.03
N THR A 20 -13.93 5.22 -6.07
CA THR A 20 -13.91 6.19 -4.98
C THR A 20 -12.53 6.80 -4.81
N ARG A 21 -12.54 8.13 -4.66
CA ARG A 21 -11.37 8.92 -4.31
C ARG A 21 -11.42 9.32 -2.84
N PHE A 22 -10.31 9.16 -2.14
CA PHE A 22 -10.14 9.58 -0.76
C PHE A 22 -8.97 10.56 -0.64
N ILE A 23 -9.18 11.68 0.04
CA ILE A 23 -8.14 12.68 0.29
C ILE A 23 -7.94 12.80 1.80
N PHE A 24 -6.75 12.45 2.27
CA PHE A 24 -6.39 12.43 3.68
C PHE A 24 -5.50 13.62 4.03
N SER A 25 -6.04 14.57 4.78
CA SER A 25 -5.29 15.72 5.31
C SER A 25 -5.33 15.81 6.84
N GLY A 26 -6.19 15.00 7.48
CA GLY A 26 -6.26 14.87 8.94
C GLY A 26 -5.30 13.81 9.48
N LYS A 27 -4.76 14.03 10.69
CA LYS A 27 -3.80 13.12 11.31
C LYS A 27 -4.42 11.75 11.58
N VAL A 28 -3.75 10.67 11.16
CA VAL A 28 -4.07 9.28 11.53
C VAL A 28 -3.12 8.87 12.64
N LEU A 29 -3.62 8.69 13.86
CA LEU A 29 -2.75 8.51 15.04
C LEU A 29 -1.87 7.26 14.95
N THR A 30 -2.41 6.14 14.45
CA THR A 30 -1.62 4.92 14.26
C THR A 30 -0.76 4.97 13.00
N GLN A 31 -0.94 5.99 12.15
CA GLN A 31 -0.33 6.08 10.83
C GLN A 31 -0.56 4.80 10.00
N THR A 32 -1.71 4.15 10.21
CA THR A 32 -2.11 2.90 9.54
C THR A 32 -3.41 3.08 8.80
N ILE A 33 -3.45 2.60 7.56
CA ILE A 33 -4.66 2.54 6.74
C ILE A 33 -4.79 1.13 6.19
N GLU A 34 -5.99 0.58 6.32
CA GLU A 34 -6.31 -0.76 5.81
C GLU A 34 -7.33 -0.66 4.70
N ILE A 35 -7.07 -1.35 3.60
CA ILE A 35 -7.90 -1.37 2.40
C ILE A 35 -8.20 -2.83 2.13
N TRP A 36 -9.48 -3.18 2.07
CA TRP A 36 -9.93 -4.55 1.86
C TRP A 36 -11.00 -4.64 0.79
N ARG A 37 -10.87 -5.63 -0.10
CA ARG A 37 -11.90 -5.98 -1.11
C ARG A 37 -12.40 -4.78 -1.92
N SER A 38 -11.52 -3.86 -2.25
CA SER A 38 -11.88 -2.62 -2.91
C SER A 38 -11.31 -2.56 -4.34
N GLU A 39 -11.96 -1.77 -5.18
CA GLU A 39 -11.63 -1.70 -6.61
C GLU A 39 -11.72 -0.26 -7.12
N ASP A 40 -10.86 0.16 -8.05
CA ASP A 40 -10.90 1.51 -8.63
C ASP A 40 -10.83 2.60 -7.55
N LEU A 41 -9.75 2.60 -6.77
CA LEU A 41 -9.53 3.61 -5.73
C LEU A 41 -8.39 4.55 -6.10
N ASP A 42 -8.58 5.84 -5.79
CA ASP A 42 -7.54 6.88 -5.80
C ASP A 42 -7.41 7.44 -4.38
N LEU A 43 -6.29 7.19 -3.71
CA LEU A 43 -6.03 7.65 -2.36
C LEU A 43 -4.90 8.67 -2.37
N GLN A 44 -5.19 9.85 -1.84
CA GLN A 44 -4.26 10.97 -1.79
C GLN A 44 -3.92 11.32 -0.35
N PHE A 45 -2.64 11.27 -0.02
CA PHE A 45 -2.13 11.43 1.34
C PHE A 45 -1.35 12.73 1.46
N GLY A 46 -1.94 13.70 2.16
CA GLY A 46 -1.27 14.89 2.68
C GLY A 46 -0.78 14.72 4.13
N VAL A 47 -0.68 13.47 4.60
CA VAL A 47 -0.28 13.11 5.96
C VAL A 47 0.60 11.87 5.94
N GLN A 48 1.44 11.73 6.97
CA GLN A 48 2.34 10.58 7.13
C GLN A 48 1.57 9.30 7.43
N ILE A 49 1.86 8.24 6.66
CA ILE A 49 1.33 6.89 6.81
C ILE A 49 2.50 5.90 6.85
N GLN A 50 2.65 5.22 7.99
CA GLN A 50 3.70 4.23 8.21
C GLN A 50 3.37 2.89 7.56
N THR A 51 2.09 2.51 7.60
CA THR A 51 1.66 1.21 7.09
C THR A 51 0.35 1.36 6.31
N LEU A 52 0.45 1.14 5.01
CA LEU A 52 -0.69 0.82 4.17
C LEU A 52 -0.81 -0.69 4.10
N GLN A 53 -1.94 -1.26 4.52
CA GLN A 53 -2.25 -2.66 4.31
C GLN A 53 -3.36 -2.78 3.27
N LEU A 54 -3.12 -3.52 2.19
CA LEU A 54 -3.97 -3.60 1.03
C LEU A 54 -4.19 -5.05 0.63
N ASP A 55 -5.37 -5.56 0.98
CA ASP A 55 -5.69 -6.98 0.87
C ASP A 55 -6.85 -7.17 -0.10
N HIS A 56 -6.74 -8.12 -1.04
CA HIS A 56 -7.79 -8.49 -1.98
C HIS A 56 -8.36 -7.32 -2.81
N SER A 57 -7.51 -6.39 -3.26
CA SER A 57 -7.96 -5.17 -3.92
C SER A 57 -7.32 -4.96 -5.29
N LYS A 58 -7.98 -4.21 -6.16
CA LYS A 58 -7.60 -4.08 -7.57
C LYS A 58 -7.65 -2.63 -8.04
N ARG A 59 -6.68 -2.20 -8.85
CA ARG A 59 -6.63 -0.83 -9.42
C ARG A 59 -6.68 0.22 -8.31
N VAL A 60 -5.69 0.19 -7.43
CA VAL A 60 -5.54 1.14 -6.33
C VAL A 60 -4.34 2.05 -6.59
N GLN A 61 -4.62 3.34 -6.70
CA GLN A 61 -3.62 4.39 -6.87
C GLN A 61 -3.37 5.06 -5.52
N LEU A 62 -2.11 5.13 -5.13
CA LEU A 62 -1.63 5.73 -3.90
C LEU A 62 -0.75 6.92 -4.28
N SER A 63 -1.14 8.13 -3.87
CA SER A 63 -0.37 9.33 -4.17
C SER A 63 -0.10 10.12 -2.89
N PHE A 64 1.17 10.31 -2.57
CA PHE A 64 1.58 11.11 -1.43
C PHE A 64 2.02 12.50 -1.87
N THR A 65 1.78 13.50 -1.02
CA THR A 65 2.28 14.87 -1.27
C THR A 65 3.80 14.94 -1.21
N THR A 66 4.42 14.14 -0.34
CA THR A 66 5.87 13.97 -0.23
C THR A 66 6.25 12.53 -0.01
N TRP A 67 7.37 12.09 -0.55
CA TRP A 67 7.88 10.73 -0.36
C TRP A 67 8.19 10.39 1.11
N GLU A 68 8.53 11.39 1.94
CA GLU A 68 8.78 11.20 3.39
C GLU A 68 7.53 10.77 4.17
N TYR A 69 6.34 10.94 3.60
CA TYR A 69 5.08 10.51 4.23
C TYR A 69 4.77 9.03 4.01
N PHE A 70 5.51 8.36 3.14
CA PHE A 70 5.38 6.94 2.90
C PHE A 70 6.49 6.17 3.62
N TYR A 71 6.15 5.02 4.23
CA TYR A 71 7.13 4.11 4.80
C TYR A 71 7.00 2.69 4.24
N SER A 72 5.80 2.10 4.33
CA SER A 72 5.57 0.74 3.83
C SER A 72 4.18 0.52 3.25
N LEU A 73 4.13 -0.32 2.21
CA LEU A 73 2.91 -0.90 1.66
C LEU A 73 3.01 -2.42 1.83
N VAL A 74 2.09 -2.98 2.61
CA VAL A 74 1.89 -4.41 2.77
C VAL A 74 0.69 -4.83 1.95
N TRP A 75 0.80 -5.88 1.15
CA TRP A 75 -0.33 -6.34 0.33
C TRP A 75 -0.37 -7.86 0.15
N VAL A 76 -1.57 -8.38 -0.08
CA VAL A 76 -1.83 -9.77 -0.48
C VAL A 76 -2.96 -9.81 -1.50
N ASP A 77 -2.88 -10.74 -2.44
CA ASP A 77 -3.93 -11.00 -3.44
C ASP A 77 -4.48 -9.73 -4.11
N SER A 78 -3.57 -8.82 -4.52
CA SER A 78 -3.95 -7.50 -5.04
C SER A 78 -3.29 -7.17 -6.37
N GLU A 79 -4.01 -6.48 -7.23
CA GLU A 79 -3.65 -6.27 -8.65
C GLU A 79 -3.57 -4.79 -8.99
N GLN A 80 -2.64 -4.42 -9.88
CA GLN A 80 -2.54 -3.09 -10.47
C GLN A 80 -2.47 -1.99 -9.40
N LEU A 81 -1.50 -2.14 -8.49
CA LEU A 81 -1.20 -1.16 -7.45
C LEU A 81 -0.17 -0.18 -7.99
N SER A 82 -0.40 1.12 -7.77
CA SER A 82 0.58 2.15 -8.10
C SER A 82 0.81 3.10 -6.94
N LEU A 83 2.06 3.50 -6.76
CA LEU A 83 2.49 4.49 -5.77
C LEU A 83 3.26 5.61 -6.47
N SER A 84 2.93 6.86 -6.15
CA SER A 84 3.59 8.05 -6.68
C SER A 84 3.71 9.16 -5.65
N PHE A 85 4.62 10.09 -5.91
CA PHE A 85 4.92 11.22 -5.05
C PHE A 85 4.81 12.54 -5.81
N ARG A 86 4.14 13.54 -5.23
CA ARG A 86 3.96 14.84 -5.89
C ARG A 86 5.25 15.67 -5.92
N ASP A 87 6.10 15.53 -4.91
CA ASP A 87 7.38 16.24 -4.81
C ASP A 87 8.53 15.54 -5.53
N ASN A 88 8.30 14.34 -6.08
CA ASN A 88 9.28 13.59 -6.85
C ASN A 88 8.56 12.72 -7.91
N ASP A 89 8.44 13.26 -9.12
CA ASP A 89 7.75 12.62 -10.25
C ASP A 89 8.53 11.46 -10.88
N THR A 90 9.84 11.40 -10.64
CA THR A 90 10.69 10.28 -11.09
C THR A 90 10.57 9.06 -10.18
N LEU A 91 10.20 9.27 -8.91
CA LEU A 91 10.00 8.19 -7.96
C LEU A 91 8.55 7.69 -8.02
N SER A 92 8.36 6.58 -8.74
CA SER A 92 7.07 5.89 -8.83
C SER A 92 7.26 4.37 -8.78
N PHE A 93 6.21 3.66 -8.39
CA PHE A 93 6.23 2.21 -8.25
C PHE A 93 4.93 1.58 -8.72
N HIS A 94 5.05 0.46 -9.42
CA HIS A 94 3.93 -0.37 -9.83
C HIS A 94 4.17 -1.79 -9.34
N THR A 95 3.16 -2.41 -8.74
CA THR A 95 3.23 -3.77 -8.23
C THR A 95 1.84 -4.41 -8.22
N GLY A 96 1.80 -5.68 -7.85
CA GLY A 96 0.60 -6.50 -7.83
C GLY A 96 0.92 -7.93 -8.24
N ILE A 97 -0.12 -8.77 -8.24
CA ILE A 97 -0.05 -10.17 -8.66
C ILE A 97 0.64 -10.32 -10.01
N GLU A 98 0.33 -9.45 -10.98
CA GLU A 98 0.89 -9.46 -12.32
C GLU A 98 2.41 -9.39 -12.31
N ARG A 99 2.97 -8.47 -11.51
CA ARG A 99 4.41 -8.26 -11.41
C ARG A 99 5.10 -9.40 -10.66
N ILE A 100 4.50 -9.86 -9.56
CA ILE A 100 5.07 -10.96 -8.78
C ILE A 100 5.09 -12.27 -9.58
N ARG A 101 4.05 -12.56 -10.38
CA ARG A 101 4.03 -13.75 -11.24
C ARG A 101 5.15 -13.74 -12.28
N GLU A 102 5.54 -12.57 -12.76
CA GLU A 102 6.64 -12.40 -13.71
C GLU A 102 8.01 -12.46 -13.02
N GLU A 103 8.18 -11.76 -11.91
CA GLU A 103 9.48 -11.62 -11.22
C GLU A 103 9.82 -12.80 -10.31
N ARG A 104 8.81 -13.43 -9.70
CA ARG A 104 8.93 -14.51 -8.70
C ARG A 104 7.81 -15.55 -8.87
N PRO A 105 7.78 -16.31 -9.98
CA PRO A 105 6.73 -17.27 -10.30
C PRO A 105 6.60 -18.43 -9.30
N GLU A 106 7.59 -18.64 -8.43
CA GLU A 106 7.58 -19.64 -7.36
C GLU A 106 6.70 -19.25 -6.16
N LEU A 107 6.31 -17.98 -6.05
CA LEU A 107 5.46 -17.49 -4.97
C LEU A 107 3.99 -17.50 -5.41
N ASP A 108 3.11 -17.90 -4.50
CA ASP A 108 1.67 -17.82 -4.70
C ASP A 108 1.15 -16.51 -4.10
N PRO A 109 0.81 -15.49 -4.91
CA PRO A 109 0.41 -14.21 -4.37
C PRO A 109 -1.00 -14.21 -3.75
N ALA A 110 -1.74 -15.32 -3.85
CA ALA A 110 -2.98 -15.54 -3.09
C ALA A 110 -2.71 -15.94 -1.63
N ILE A 111 -1.49 -16.42 -1.32
CA ILE A 111 -1.10 -16.93 0.00
C ILE A 111 0.01 -16.09 0.61
N ASN A 112 1.01 -15.71 -0.19
CA ASN A 112 2.13 -14.90 0.22
C ASN A 112 1.71 -13.44 0.38
N GLN A 113 2.04 -12.85 1.52
CA GLN A 113 1.95 -11.41 1.72
C GLN A 113 3.27 -10.78 1.27
N PHE A 114 3.22 -9.55 0.76
CA PHE A 114 4.39 -8.81 0.32
C PHE A 114 4.49 -7.49 1.06
N ILE A 115 5.71 -7.04 1.31
CA ILE A 115 5.99 -5.70 1.84
C ILE A 115 6.88 -4.94 0.87
N VAL A 116 6.47 -3.72 0.58
CA VAL A 116 7.17 -2.75 -0.24
C VAL A 116 7.67 -1.63 0.67
N LYS A 117 8.95 -1.32 0.58
CA LYS A 117 9.58 -0.19 1.27
C LYS A 117 10.41 0.64 0.30
N LEU A 118 10.66 1.88 0.66
CA LEU A 118 11.62 2.74 -0.02
C LEU A 118 12.95 2.69 0.74
N GLU A 119 14.01 2.22 0.09
CA GLU A 119 15.37 2.20 0.62
C GLU A 119 16.25 3.11 -0.24
N GLY A 120 16.57 4.30 0.28
CA GLY A 120 17.13 5.37 -0.53
C GLY A 120 16.13 5.83 -1.59
N GLU A 121 16.51 5.75 -2.86
CA GLU A 121 15.63 6.11 -4.00
C GLU A 121 15.07 4.88 -4.73
N ARG A 122 15.12 3.70 -4.08
CA ARG A 122 14.70 2.44 -4.70
C ARG A 122 13.62 1.74 -3.88
N PHE A 123 12.61 1.24 -4.58
CA PHE A 123 11.63 0.34 -3.99
C PHE A 123 12.17 -1.09 -3.87
N VAL A 124 11.97 -1.67 -2.69
CA VAL A 124 12.33 -3.07 -2.38
C VAL A 124 11.05 -3.82 -2.04
N THR A 125 10.86 -4.99 -2.65
CA THR A 125 9.70 -5.85 -2.42
C THR A 125 10.14 -7.21 -1.85
N GLU A 126 9.71 -7.49 -0.63
CA GLU A 126 10.00 -8.72 0.09
C GLU A 126 8.73 -9.55 0.24
N ALA A 127 8.85 -10.88 0.16
CA ALA A 127 7.76 -11.78 0.50
C ALA A 127 7.81 -12.06 2.01
N ILE A 128 6.71 -11.83 2.69
CA ILE A 128 6.55 -12.18 4.10
C ILE A 128 6.12 -13.65 4.16
N ARG A 129 7.05 -14.52 4.59
CA ARG A 129 6.71 -15.90 4.95
C ARG A 129 6.09 -15.95 6.33
N ARG A 130 4.91 -16.56 6.43
CA ARG A 130 4.34 -17.00 7.70
C ARG A 130 4.82 -18.42 7.96
N GLU A 131 5.71 -18.60 8.93
CA GLU A 131 6.01 -19.93 9.45
C GLU A 131 5.01 -20.30 10.55
N THR A 132 4.80 -21.60 10.77
CA THR A 132 4.06 -22.14 11.91
C THR A 132 4.72 -21.71 13.22
N GLY A 133 4.36 -20.52 13.71
CA GLY A 133 4.92 -19.92 14.93
C GLY A 133 5.12 -18.39 14.90
N GLY A 134 5.05 -17.72 13.75
CA GLY A 134 5.20 -16.26 13.66
C GLY A 134 5.91 -15.76 12.39
N TYR A 135 6.47 -14.54 12.46
CA TYR A 135 7.17 -13.86 11.36
C TYR A 135 8.69 -13.92 11.54
N LEU A 136 9.43 -14.24 10.48
CA LEU A 136 10.87 -13.96 10.33
C LEU A 136 11.05 -13.02 9.13
N ASN A 137 11.85 -11.97 9.29
CA ASN A 137 12.36 -11.20 8.15
C ASN A 137 13.56 -11.95 7.58
N GLU A 138 13.53 -12.32 6.30
CA GLU A 138 14.62 -13.02 5.60
C GLU A 138 15.78 -12.08 5.19
N ASN A 139 16.19 -11.15 6.06
CA ASN A 139 17.45 -10.41 5.91
C ASN A 139 18.30 -10.61 7.18
N ARG A 140 19.19 -11.60 7.15
CA ARG A 140 20.34 -11.74 8.04
C ARG A 140 21.60 -11.85 7.23
#